data_AF-A0A959EIL1-F1
#
_entry.id   AF-A0A959EIL1-F1
#
_cell.length_a   1.000
_cell.length_b   1.000
_cell.length_c   1.000
_cell.angle_alpha   90.00
_cell.angle_beta   90.00
_cell.angle_gamma   90.00
#
_symmetry.space_group_name_H-M   'P 1'
#
loop_
_entity.id
_entity.type
_entity.pdbx_description
1 polymer ?
#
loop_
_entity_poly.entity_id
_entity_poly.type
_entity_poly.pdbx_seq_one_letter_code
_entity_poly.pdbx_strand_id
1 'polypeptide(L)'
;MQKTTETQEEVTIKFAGDSGDGMQLTGTLFTDNTALGGSDLATFPDFPAEIRAPQGTLAGVSGFQLHFGSREILTPGDEYDVLVAMNAAALKANIDRMNPGSTLIVNTDGFDKKNLRLAKYDDGQNPLEDGSLDGFEVFEIQVTKLTRESLKDVPLSTKEKDLCKNMFVLGFLYWRYNRQLDSTIEYLSSKFGRKPEILDANITALKTGYHYGETTETFTTRYNVKAAPLEKGAYRNVMGNEALVIGFITAARKAGLPLFYGSYPITPASDILHGLARYKHFDVRTFQAEDEIAAICSAIGAAYGGNLAVTGTSGPGLALKTEAMGLALMLELPLVICNIQRGGPSTGLPT
;
A
#
# COMPACT_ATOMS: atom_id res chain seq x y z
N MET A 1 -24.46 -22.15 -15.41
CA MET A 1 -23.56 -22.97 -14.57
C MET A 1 -23.78 -22.64 -13.10
N GLN A 2 -23.73 -23.61 -12.18
CA GLN A 2 -23.92 -23.35 -10.75
C GLN A 2 -22.63 -22.78 -10.16
N LYS A 3 -22.66 -21.53 -9.67
CA LYS A 3 -21.49 -20.89 -9.03
C LYS A 3 -21.20 -21.60 -7.72
N THR A 4 -19.98 -22.11 -7.56
CA THR A 4 -19.51 -22.78 -6.34
C THR A 4 -18.91 -21.76 -5.37
N THR A 5 -19.07 -21.99 -4.06
CA THR A 5 -18.40 -21.20 -3.03
C THR A 5 -17.39 -22.09 -2.33
N GLU A 6 -16.12 -21.72 -2.40
CA GLU A 6 -15.01 -22.44 -1.77
C GLU A 6 -14.54 -21.68 -0.55
N THR A 7 -14.14 -22.41 0.49
CA THR A 7 -13.55 -21.81 1.69
C THR A 7 -12.04 -21.88 1.58
N GLN A 8 -11.37 -20.74 1.71
CA GLN A 8 -9.91 -20.65 1.78
C GLN A 8 -9.50 -20.28 3.21
N GLU A 9 -8.40 -20.85 3.67
CA GLU A 9 -7.86 -20.55 5.00
C GLU A 9 -7.19 -19.18 5.02
N GLU A 10 -6.40 -18.89 3.99
CA GLU A 10 -5.70 -17.63 3.77
C GLU A 10 -5.53 -17.35 2.29
N VAL A 11 -5.25 -16.09 1.96
CA VAL A 11 -5.08 -15.61 0.59
C VAL A 11 -4.12 -14.42 0.58
N THR A 12 -3.17 -14.44 -0.35
CA THR A 12 -2.28 -13.33 -0.67
C THR A 12 -2.66 -12.71 -2.02
N ILE A 13 -2.99 -11.42 -2.01
CA ILE A 13 -3.33 -10.63 -3.21
C ILE A 13 -2.29 -9.54 -3.42
N LYS A 14 -1.74 -9.45 -4.63
CA LYS A 14 -0.92 -8.32 -5.09
C LYS A 14 -1.70 -7.50 -6.11
N PHE A 15 -1.93 -6.24 -5.80
CA PHE A 15 -2.35 -5.23 -6.76
C PHE A 15 -1.11 -4.60 -7.38
N ALA A 16 -1.00 -4.56 -8.70
CA ALA A 16 0.15 -3.97 -9.39
C ALA A 16 -0.29 -3.14 -10.60
N GLY A 17 0.28 -1.94 -10.73
CA GLY A 17 -0.03 -1.00 -11.81
C GLY A 17 0.96 0.15 -11.83
N ASP A 18 0.69 1.20 -12.60
CA ASP A 18 1.56 2.37 -12.62
C ASP A 18 1.37 3.23 -11.37
N SER A 19 2.42 3.95 -10.97
CA SER A 19 2.28 5.07 -10.03
C SER A 19 1.20 6.05 -10.48
N GLY A 20 0.20 6.26 -9.62
CA GLY A 20 -0.96 7.09 -9.91
C GLY A 20 -2.22 6.31 -10.32
N ASP A 21 -2.12 5.01 -10.60
CA ASP A 21 -3.29 4.16 -10.88
C ASP A 21 -4.11 3.83 -9.63
N GLY A 22 -3.68 4.27 -8.44
CA GLY A 22 -4.44 4.11 -7.21
C GLY A 22 -4.38 2.70 -6.59
N MET A 23 -3.35 1.90 -6.90
CA MET A 23 -3.15 0.56 -6.33
C MET A 23 -3.06 0.59 -4.79
N GLN A 24 -2.38 1.61 -4.24
CA GLN A 24 -2.32 1.83 -2.80
C GLN A 24 -3.71 2.05 -2.19
N LEU A 25 -4.53 2.90 -2.81
CA LEU A 25 -5.89 3.18 -2.36
C LEU A 25 -6.77 1.93 -2.43
N THR A 26 -6.72 1.20 -3.54
CA THR A 26 -7.45 -0.06 -3.72
C THR A 26 -7.06 -1.08 -2.67
N GLY A 27 -5.76 -1.26 -2.43
CA GLY A 27 -5.23 -2.15 -1.40
C GLY A 27 -5.66 -1.75 0.02
N THR A 28 -5.59 -0.46 0.37
CA THR A 28 -6.08 0.05 1.66
C THR A 28 -7.58 -0.21 1.85
N LEU A 29 -8.41 0.08 0.84
CA LEU A 29 -9.85 -0.13 0.95
C LEU A 29 -10.21 -1.61 1.11
N PHE A 30 -9.53 -2.48 0.36
CA PHE A 30 -9.70 -3.92 0.54
C PHE A 30 -9.23 -4.39 1.91
N THR A 31 -8.13 -3.83 2.43
CA THR A 31 -7.62 -4.09 3.79
C THR A 31 -8.65 -3.70 4.85
N ASP A 32 -9.22 -2.50 4.76
CA ASP A 32 -10.21 -2.01 5.72
C ASP A 32 -11.49 -2.88 5.68
N ASN A 33 -11.95 -3.25 4.49
CA ASN A 33 -13.06 -4.19 4.34
C ASN A 33 -12.74 -5.59 4.91
N THR A 34 -11.49 -6.04 4.75
CA THR A 34 -10.99 -7.31 5.29
C THR A 34 -10.96 -7.33 6.80
N ALA A 35 -10.44 -6.27 7.43
CA ALA A 35 -10.44 -6.10 8.87
C ALA A 35 -11.87 -6.07 9.44
N LEU A 36 -12.80 -5.37 8.78
CA LEU A 36 -14.22 -5.35 9.19
C LEU A 36 -14.90 -6.72 9.05
N GLY A 37 -14.42 -7.57 8.14
CA GLY A 37 -14.84 -8.97 8.01
C GLY A 37 -14.29 -9.90 9.10
N GLY A 38 -13.41 -9.41 9.97
CA GLY A 38 -12.82 -10.17 11.08
C GLY A 38 -11.70 -11.13 10.68
N SER A 39 -11.17 -11.02 9.46
CA SER A 39 -9.94 -11.73 9.07
C SER A 39 -8.73 -11.05 9.69
N ASP A 40 -7.75 -11.84 10.12
CA ASP A 40 -6.44 -11.29 10.44
C ASP A 40 -5.66 -11.01 9.15
N LEU A 41 -4.75 -10.04 9.19
CA LEU A 41 -4.09 -9.56 7.97
C LEU A 41 -2.73 -8.91 8.20
N ALA A 42 -1.91 -8.93 7.15
CA ALA A 42 -0.70 -8.14 7.02
C ALA A 42 -0.60 -7.53 5.62
N THR A 43 -0.07 -6.31 5.53
CA THR A 43 0.04 -5.57 4.28
C THR A 43 1.48 -5.18 3.98
N PHE A 44 1.78 -5.03 2.70
CA PHE A 44 3.05 -4.53 2.22
C PHE A 44 2.83 -3.58 1.03
N PRO A 45 2.80 -2.26 1.27
CA PRO A 45 2.76 -1.27 0.20
C PRO A 45 4.15 -1.17 -0.46
N ASP A 46 4.16 -1.15 -1.78
CA ASP A 46 5.34 -1.20 -2.63
C ASP A 46 5.35 0.01 -3.57
N PHE A 47 6.31 0.91 -3.37
CA PHE A 47 6.43 2.17 -4.08
C PHE A 47 7.69 2.16 -4.94
N PRO A 48 7.61 2.64 -6.18
CA PRO A 48 8.82 2.82 -6.98
C PRO A 48 9.68 3.92 -6.38
N ALA A 49 11.00 3.76 -6.52
CA ALA A 49 11.97 4.77 -6.09
C ALA A 49 11.83 6.09 -6.87
N GLU A 50 11.32 6.04 -8.10
CA GLU A 50 11.10 7.22 -8.93
C GLU A 50 9.73 7.86 -8.69
N ILE A 51 9.73 9.12 -8.26
CA ILE A 51 8.48 9.88 -7.98
C ILE A 51 7.62 10.05 -9.25
N ARG A 52 8.25 10.12 -10.44
CA ARG A 52 7.58 10.29 -11.74
C ARG A 52 8.21 9.44 -12.83
N ALA A 53 8.29 8.13 -12.60
CA ALA A 53 8.65 7.21 -13.65
C ALA A 53 7.64 7.31 -14.82
N PRO A 54 8.08 7.12 -16.08
CA PRO A 54 7.17 7.05 -17.21
C PRO A 54 6.17 5.89 -17.03
N GLN A 55 4.89 6.15 -17.29
CA GLN A 55 3.83 5.13 -17.23
C GLN A 55 4.13 3.97 -18.19
N GLY A 56 3.81 2.74 -17.76
CA GLY A 56 4.06 1.52 -18.51
C GLY A 56 5.50 1.00 -18.47
N THR A 57 6.37 1.59 -17.64
CA THR A 57 7.76 1.13 -17.45
C THR A 57 7.92 0.35 -16.15
N LEU A 58 8.90 -0.56 -16.10
CA LEU A 58 9.21 -1.35 -14.90
C LEU A 58 9.55 -0.47 -13.68
N ALA A 59 10.24 0.65 -13.90
CA ALA A 59 10.61 1.58 -12.82
C ALA A 59 9.40 2.36 -12.25
N GLY A 60 8.26 2.37 -12.96
CA GLY A 60 7.05 3.05 -12.54
C GLY A 60 5.99 2.14 -11.92
N VAL A 61 6.28 0.85 -11.80
CA VAL A 61 5.37 -0.10 -11.17
C VAL A 61 5.26 0.22 -9.68
N SER A 62 4.03 0.38 -9.22
CA SER A 62 3.67 0.43 -7.81
C SER A 62 2.71 -0.71 -7.52
N GLY A 63 2.78 -1.24 -6.31
CA GLY A 63 1.85 -2.27 -5.90
C GLY A 63 1.46 -2.21 -4.44
N PHE A 64 0.42 -2.96 -4.10
CA PHE A 64 -0.02 -3.16 -2.74
C PHE A 64 -0.27 -4.64 -2.55
N GLN A 65 0.41 -5.23 -1.59
CA GLN A 65 0.25 -6.63 -1.22
C GLN A 65 -0.55 -6.73 0.07
N LEU A 66 -1.50 -7.65 0.10
CA LEU A 66 -2.28 -7.97 1.28
C LEU A 66 -2.32 -9.49 1.43
N HIS A 67 -1.97 -9.98 2.60
CA HIS A 67 -2.18 -11.36 3.02
C HIS A 67 -3.19 -11.35 4.16
N PHE A 68 -4.23 -12.15 4.03
CA PHE A 68 -5.31 -12.22 5.02
C PHE A 68 -5.85 -13.62 5.15
N GLY A 69 -6.34 -13.95 6.34
CA GLY A 69 -6.78 -15.30 6.62
C GLY A 69 -7.68 -15.44 7.84
N SER A 70 -8.07 -16.68 8.06
CA SER A 70 -8.84 -17.16 9.20
C SER A 70 -7.97 -17.70 10.34
N ARG A 71 -6.66 -17.42 10.28
CA ARG A 71 -5.64 -17.73 11.27
C ARG A 71 -4.81 -16.49 11.55
N GLU A 72 -3.89 -16.57 12.51
CA GLU A 72 -2.96 -15.48 12.76
C GLU A 72 -2.04 -15.24 11.56
N ILE A 73 -1.96 -14.00 11.09
CA ILE A 73 -1.17 -13.58 9.94
C ILE A 73 -0.10 -12.57 10.39
N LEU A 74 1.17 -13.00 10.28
CA LEU A 74 2.32 -12.19 10.75
C LEU A 74 3.17 -11.62 9.63
N THR A 75 2.97 -12.08 8.39
CA THR A 75 3.75 -11.67 7.23
C THR A 75 2.82 -11.33 6.07
N PRO A 76 3.22 -10.43 5.16
CA PRO A 76 2.43 -10.08 3.99
C PRO A 76 2.35 -11.20 2.93
N GLY A 77 2.98 -12.36 3.16
CA GLY A 77 3.06 -13.48 2.21
C GLY A 77 4.31 -13.41 1.30
N ASP A 78 4.86 -14.57 0.96
CA ASP A 78 6.03 -14.67 0.07
C ASP A 78 5.61 -14.74 -1.41
N GLU A 79 4.58 -15.53 -1.70
CA GLU A 79 4.04 -15.77 -3.03
C GLU A 79 2.61 -15.23 -3.14
N TYR A 80 2.16 -14.97 -4.36
CA TYR A 80 0.83 -14.42 -4.64
C TYR A 80 -0.12 -15.53 -5.11
N ASP A 81 -1.23 -15.69 -4.39
CA ASP A 81 -2.36 -16.51 -4.84
C ASP A 81 -3.13 -15.78 -5.94
N VAL A 82 -3.19 -14.45 -5.84
CA VAL A 82 -3.79 -13.59 -6.87
C VAL A 82 -2.89 -12.42 -7.21
N LEU A 83 -2.58 -12.26 -8.49
CA LEU A 83 -1.98 -11.03 -9.03
C LEU A 83 -3.00 -10.28 -9.87
N VAL A 84 -3.21 -9.01 -9.56
CA VAL A 84 -3.90 -8.07 -10.44
C VAL A 84 -2.85 -7.23 -11.15
N ALA A 85 -2.70 -7.43 -12.47
CA ALA A 85 -1.78 -6.68 -13.31
C ALA A 85 -2.53 -5.68 -14.22
N MET A 86 -2.38 -4.39 -13.94
CA MET A 86 -3.05 -3.33 -14.69
C MET A 86 -2.43 -3.03 -16.06
N ASN A 87 -1.21 -3.51 -16.31
CA ASN A 87 -0.47 -3.38 -17.57
C ASN A 87 0.65 -4.43 -17.67
N ALA A 88 1.32 -4.48 -18.84
CA ALA A 88 2.40 -5.43 -19.10
C ALA A 88 3.62 -5.28 -18.17
N ALA A 89 3.95 -4.06 -17.72
CA ALA A 89 5.07 -3.82 -16.80
C ALA A 89 4.76 -4.37 -15.40
N ALA A 90 3.55 -4.17 -14.90
CA ALA A 90 3.07 -4.70 -13.64
C ALA A 90 3.09 -6.23 -13.63
N LEU A 91 2.69 -6.87 -14.74
CA LEU A 91 2.81 -8.32 -14.92
C LEU A 91 4.28 -8.75 -14.83
N LYS A 92 5.14 -8.19 -15.69
CA LYS A 92 6.55 -8.58 -15.79
C LYS A 92 7.30 -8.43 -14.47
N ALA A 93 7.00 -7.40 -13.70
CA ALA A 93 7.67 -7.12 -12.43
C ALA A 93 7.26 -8.07 -11.28
N ASN A 94 6.15 -8.81 -11.42
CA ASN A 94 5.54 -9.52 -10.29
C ASN A 94 5.25 -11.01 -10.56
N ILE A 95 5.25 -11.45 -11.81
CA ILE A 95 4.87 -12.82 -12.18
C ILE A 95 5.74 -13.89 -11.54
N ASP A 96 7.03 -13.62 -11.31
CA ASP A 96 7.98 -14.57 -10.71
C ASP A 96 7.66 -14.94 -9.26
N ARG A 97 6.78 -14.19 -8.59
CA ARG A 97 6.30 -14.46 -7.23
C ARG A 97 4.96 -15.18 -7.20
N MET A 98 4.45 -15.64 -8.34
CA MET A 98 3.22 -16.43 -8.41
C MET A 98 3.52 -17.93 -8.48
N ASN A 99 2.69 -18.72 -7.80
CA ASN A 99 2.73 -20.18 -7.93
C ASN A 99 1.98 -20.66 -9.18
N PRO A 100 2.37 -21.81 -9.74
CA PRO A 100 1.53 -22.50 -10.73
C PRO A 100 0.12 -22.75 -10.18
N GLY A 101 -0.89 -22.47 -10.98
CA GLY A 101 -2.29 -22.56 -10.61
C GLY A 101 -2.85 -21.32 -9.90
N SER A 102 -2.02 -20.34 -9.53
CA SER A 102 -2.48 -19.05 -8.99
C SER A 102 -3.35 -18.30 -10.00
N THR A 103 -4.21 -17.42 -9.49
CA THR A 103 -5.08 -16.59 -10.30
C THR A 103 -4.35 -15.34 -10.80
N LEU A 104 -4.41 -15.10 -12.10
CA LEU A 104 -3.90 -13.88 -12.71
C LEU A 104 -5.04 -13.07 -13.31
N ILE A 105 -5.25 -11.83 -12.85
CA ILE A 105 -6.22 -10.90 -13.41
C ILE A 105 -5.47 -9.83 -14.21
N VAL A 106 -5.66 -9.79 -15.52
CA VAL A 106 -4.96 -8.85 -16.42
C VAL A 106 -5.92 -7.84 -17.03
N ASN A 107 -5.52 -6.57 -16.98
CA ASN A 107 -6.18 -5.53 -17.76
C ASN A 107 -5.64 -5.54 -19.20
N THR A 108 -6.37 -6.13 -20.14
CA THR A 108 -5.91 -6.29 -21.54
C THR A 108 -5.64 -4.96 -22.23
N ASP A 109 -6.28 -3.86 -21.79
CA ASP A 109 -6.05 -2.52 -22.33
C ASP A 109 -4.60 -2.02 -22.09
N GLY A 110 -3.84 -2.65 -21.17
CA GLY A 110 -2.45 -2.34 -20.86
C GLY A 110 -1.41 -3.22 -21.58
N PHE A 111 -1.81 -3.98 -22.60
CA PHE A 111 -0.95 -4.90 -23.36
C PHE A 111 -0.81 -4.53 -24.84
N ASP A 112 -1.05 -3.26 -25.20
CA ASP A 112 -0.76 -2.78 -26.55
C ASP A 112 0.76 -2.78 -26.87
N LYS A 113 1.11 -2.65 -28.15
CA LYS A 113 2.51 -2.61 -28.61
C LYS A 113 3.37 -1.57 -27.90
N LYS A 114 2.77 -0.45 -27.46
CA LYS A 114 3.49 0.62 -26.77
C LYS A 114 3.84 0.18 -25.34
N ASN A 115 2.89 -0.38 -24.61
CA ASN A 115 3.09 -0.87 -23.24
C ASN A 115 4.05 -2.05 -23.20
N LEU A 116 3.94 -3.02 -24.12
CA LEU A 116 4.87 -4.14 -24.22
C LEU A 116 6.33 -3.66 -24.42
N ARG A 117 6.53 -2.69 -25.32
CA ARG A 117 7.85 -2.08 -25.54
C ARG A 117 8.38 -1.34 -24.31
N LEU A 118 7.53 -0.57 -23.61
CA LEU A 118 7.93 0.16 -22.40
C LEU A 118 8.24 -0.78 -21.22
N ALA A 119 7.55 -1.92 -21.16
CA ALA A 119 7.81 -3.02 -20.24
C ALA A 119 9.02 -3.88 -20.66
N LYS A 120 9.69 -3.55 -21.77
CA LYS A 120 10.86 -4.26 -22.31
C LYS A 120 10.57 -5.72 -22.68
N TYR A 121 9.39 -6.01 -23.24
CA TYR A 121 9.18 -7.26 -23.97
C TYR A 121 9.84 -7.18 -25.34
N ASP A 122 10.25 -8.32 -25.88
CA ASP A 122 10.85 -8.40 -27.21
C ASP A 122 9.80 -8.12 -28.30
N ASP A 123 10.25 -7.67 -29.47
CA ASP A 123 9.36 -7.33 -30.57
C ASP A 123 8.54 -8.56 -31.03
N GLY A 124 7.21 -8.43 -30.98
CA GLY A 124 6.29 -9.51 -31.34
C GLY A 124 5.95 -10.46 -30.18
N GLN A 125 6.58 -10.31 -29.02
CA GLN A 125 6.22 -11.06 -27.82
C GLN A 125 5.04 -10.40 -27.11
N ASN A 126 3.96 -11.15 -26.92
CA ASN A 126 2.85 -10.77 -26.05
C ASN A 126 2.58 -11.93 -25.08
N PRO A 127 2.76 -11.72 -23.75
CA PRO A 127 2.53 -12.79 -22.77
C PRO A 127 1.09 -13.32 -22.77
N LEU A 128 0.11 -12.54 -23.26
CA LEU A 128 -1.26 -12.99 -23.40
C LEU A 128 -1.47 -13.99 -24.55
N GLU A 129 -0.53 -14.08 -25.49
CA GLU A 129 -0.69 -14.85 -26.74
C GLU A 129 0.42 -15.90 -26.95
N ASP A 130 1.51 -15.86 -26.18
CA ASP A 130 2.71 -16.69 -26.38
C ASP A 130 2.74 -17.99 -25.56
N GLY A 131 1.69 -18.29 -24.80
CA GLY A 131 1.58 -19.47 -23.92
C GLY A 131 2.37 -19.37 -22.61
N SER A 132 3.04 -18.24 -22.34
CA SER A 132 3.79 -18.05 -21.09
C SER A 132 2.92 -18.07 -19.84
N LEU A 133 1.61 -17.86 -19.98
CA LEU A 133 0.66 -17.81 -18.88
C LEU A 133 -0.15 -19.10 -18.69
N ASP A 134 0.13 -20.16 -19.47
CA ASP A 134 -0.61 -21.43 -19.44
C ASP A 134 -0.61 -22.12 -18.07
N GLY A 135 0.37 -21.79 -17.21
CA GLY A 135 0.48 -22.30 -15.85
C GLY A 135 -0.45 -21.61 -14.84
N PHE A 136 -1.22 -20.60 -15.22
CA PHE A 136 -2.05 -19.80 -14.30
C PHE A 136 -3.53 -19.85 -14.69
N GLU A 137 -4.41 -19.54 -13.73
CA GLU A 137 -5.81 -19.25 -14.02
C GLU A 137 -5.93 -17.78 -14.48
N VAL A 138 -5.89 -17.53 -15.79
CA VAL A 138 -5.86 -16.18 -16.36
C VAL A 138 -7.27 -15.63 -16.60
N PHE A 139 -7.52 -14.43 -16.08
CA PHE A 139 -8.72 -13.63 -16.31
C PHE A 139 -8.37 -12.35 -17.06
N GLU A 140 -8.68 -12.36 -18.35
CA GLU A 140 -8.51 -11.22 -19.24
C GLU A 140 -9.73 -10.29 -19.20
N ILE A 141 -9.52 -9.07 -18.70
CA ILE A 141 -10.59 -8.08 -18.54
C ILE A 141 -10.20 -6.78 -19.24
N GLN A 142 -11.10 -6.23 -20.05
CA GLN A 142 -10.95 -4.88 -20.64
C GLN A 142 -11.32 -3.80 -19.60
N VAL A 143 -10.57 -3.74 -18.49
CA VAL A 143 -10.91 -2.93 -17.31
C VAL A 143 -11.09 -1.46 -17.66
N THR A 144 -10.15 -0.89 -18.45
CA THR A 144 -10.20 0.52 -18.83
C THR A 144 -11.43 0.80 -19.68
N LYS A 145 -11.68 -0.04 -20.68
CA LYS A 145 -12.83 0.12 -21.58
C LYS A 145 -14.16 -0.03 -20.85
N LEU A 146 -14.32 -1.06 -20.01
CA LEU A 146 -15.54 -1.29 -19.23
C LEU A 146 -15.81 -0.17 -18.24
N THR A 147 -14.74 0.35 -17.59
CA THR A 147 -14.85 1.52 -16.71
C THR A 147 -15.34 2.75 -17.48
N ARG A 148 -14.73 3.05 -18.64
CA ARG A 148 -15.15 4.18 -19.49
C ARG A 148 -16.60 4.07 -19.95
N GLU A 149 -17.01 2.87 -20.38
CA GLU A 149 -18.38 2.61 -20.83
C GLU A 149 -19.40 2.82 -19.70
N SER A 150 -19.09 2.35 -18.48
CA SER A 150 -19.95 2.55 -17.30
C SER A 150 -20.11 4.02 -16.90
N LEU A 151 -19.15 4.87 -17.31
CA LEU A 151 -19.11 6.29 -16.98
C LEU A 151 -19.43 7.18 -18.18
N LYS A 152 -19.96 6.65 -19.29
CA LYS A 152 -20.18 7.42 -20.53
C LYS A 152 -21.09 8.64 -20.31
N ASP A 153 -22.11 8.49 -19.48
CA ASP A 153 -23.12 9.52 -19.19
C ASP A 153 -22.69 10.48 -18.07
N VAL A 154 -21.55 10.25 -17.43
CA VAL A 154 -21.00 11.13 -16.39
C VAL A 154 -20.13 12.22 -17.07
N PRO A 155 -20.29 13.51 -16.71
CA PRO A 155 -19.61 14.65 -17.34
C PRO A 155 -18.13 14.79 -16.93
N LEU A 156 -17.39 13.68 -16.86
CA LEU A 156 -15.97 13.64 -16.56
C LEU A 156 -15.12 13.56 -17.84
N SER A 157 -13.90 14.09 -17.77
CA SER A 157 -12.91 13.89 -18.83
C SER A 157 -12.47 12.43 -18.92
N THR A 158 -11.92 12.00 -20.07
CA THR A 158 -11.40 10.64 -20.25
C THR A 158 -10.36 10.29 -19.18
N LYS A 159 -9.50 11.24 -18.82
CA LYS A 159 -8.48 11.06 -17.78
C LYS A 159 -9.10 10.82 -16.41
N GLU A 160 -10.17 11.52 -16.05
CA GLU A 160 -10.88 11.32 -14.78
C GLU A 160 -11.63 9.99 -14.75
N LYS A 161 -12.20 9.56 -15.87
CA LYS A 161 -12.81 8.22 -16.00
C LYS A 161 -11.76 7.12 -15.81
N ASP A 162 -10.58 7.29 -16.40
CA ASP A 162 -9.47 6.32 -16.26
C ASP A 162 -8.97 6.18 -14.81
N LEU A 163 -9.03 7.24 -14.01
CA LEU A 163 -8.67 7.20 -12.59
C LEU A 163 -9.63 6.34 -11.75
N CYS A 164 -10.80 5.99 -12.28
CA CYS A 164 -11.78 5.13 -11.59
C CYS A 164 -11.57 3.63 -11.87
N LYS A 165 -10.64 3.24 -12.75
CA LYS A 165 -10.40 1.83 -13.14
C LYS A 165 -10.01 0.95 -11.95
N ASN A 166 -9.38 1.54 -10.94
CA ASN A 166 -8.98 0.86 -9.72
C ASN A 166 -10.17 0.49 -8.84
N MET A 167 -11.27 1.26 -8.88
CA MET A 167 -12.53 0.93 -8.21
C MET A 167 -13.25 -0.21 -8.90
N PHE A 168 -13.20 -0.29 -10.25
CA PHE A 168 -13.73 -1.44 -10.97
C PHE A 168 -13.07 -2.73 -10.51
N VAL A 169 -11.73 -2.77 -10.48
CA VAL A 169 -10.97 -3.93 -9.98
C VAL A 169 -11.36 -4.27 -8.54
N LEU A 170 -11.44 -3.25 -7.68
CA LEU A 170 -11.83 -3.44 -6.28
C LEU A 170 -13.20 -4.11 -6.15
N GLY A 171 -14.19 -3.64 -6.92
CA GLY A 171 -15.54 -4.19 -6.93
C GLY A 171 -15.56 -5.63 -7.41
N PHE A 172 -14.79 -5.94 -8.45
CA PHE A 172 -14.67 -7.30 -8.95
C PHE A 172 -14.08 -8.26 -7.90
N LEU A 173 -13.03 -7.83 -7.18
CA LEU A 173 -12.46 -8.65 -6.10
C LEU A 173 -13.39 -8.77 -4.90
N TYR A 174 -14.17 -7.74 -4.57
CA TYR A 174 -15.22 -7.88 -3.56
C TYR A 174 -16.25 -8.93 -3.93
N TRP A 175 -16.66 -8.96 -5.20
CA TRP A 175 -17.52 -10.04 -5.68
C TRP A 175 -16.84 -11.41 -5.53
N ARG A 176 -15.58 -11.56 -5.97
CA ARG A 176 -14.82 -12.82 -5.93
C ARG A 176 -14.66 -13.38 -4.52
N TYR A 177 -14.41 -12.50 -3.53
CA TYR A 177 -14.20 -12.89 -2.13
C TYR A 177 -15.44 -12.78 -1.24
N ASN A 178 -16.63 -12.71 -1.85
CA ASN A 178 -17.90 -12.62 -1.15
C ASN A 178 -17.97 -11.48 -0.11
N ARG A 179 -17.40 -10.32 -0.46
CA ARG A 179 -17.35 -9.12 0.37
C ARG A 179 -18.45 -8.13 -0.01
N GLN A 180 -18.88 -7.34 0.98
CA GLN A 180 -19.88 -6.28 0.81
C GLN A 180 -19.23 -4.96 0.37
N LEU A 181 -19.98 -4.11 -0.31
CA LEU A 181 -19.51 -2.83 -0.85
C LEU A 181 -19.60 -1.66 0.16
N ASP A 182 -20.39 -1.81 1.23
CA ASP A 182 -20.87 -0.71 2.07
C ASP A 182 -19.72 0.12 2.67
N SER A 183 -18.72 -0.53 3.28
CA SER A 183 -17.59 0.17 3.91
C SER A 183 -16.82 1.06 2.93
N THR A 184 -16.69 0.62 1.68
CA THR A 184 -16.02 1.38 0.63
C THR A 184 -16.89 2.53 0.13
N ILE A 185 -18.20 2.31 -0.01
CA ILE A 185 -19.15 3.36 -0.39
C ILE A 185 -19.19 4.47 0.68
N GLU A 186 -19.19 4.10 1.96
CA GLU A 186 -19.11 5.04 3.09
C GLU A 186 -17.82 5.86 3.07
N TYR A 187 -16.67 5.20 2.87
CA TYR A 187 -15.38 5.87 2.72
C TYR A 187 -15.39 6.86 1.56
N LEU A 188 -15.85 6.43 0.38
CA LEU A 188 -15.92 7.28 -0.81
C LEU A 188 -16.83 8.48 -0.56
N SER A 189 -17.97 8.27 0.09
CA SER A 189 -18.92 9.34 0.44
C SER A 189 -18.31 10.36 1.39
N SER A 190 -17.55 9.91 2.39
CA SER A 190 -16.82 10.79 3.31
C SER A 190 -15.73 11.60 2.59
N LYS A 191 -14.96 10.95 1.71
CA LYS A 191 -13.83 11.56 0.99
C LYS A 191 -14.25 12.52 -0.11
N PHE A 192 -15.25 12.13 -0.91
CA PHE A 192 -15.66 12.83 -2.12
C PHE A 192 -17.06 13.47 -2.01
N GLY A 193 -17.69 13.48 -0.83
CA GLY A 193 -19.04 14.05 -0.65
C GLY A 193 -19.19 15.52 -1.05
N ARG A 194 -18.09 16.27 -1.14
CA ARG A 194 -18.07 17.65 -1.66
C ARG A 194 -17.98 17.75 -3.20
N LYS A 195 -17.76 16.62 -3.89
CA LYS A 195 -17.59 16.50 -5.34
C LYS A 195 -18.47 15.35 -5.85
N PRO A 196 -19.79 15.56 -5.96
CA PRO A 196 -20.76 14.50 -6.25
C PRO A 196 -20.46 13.76 -7.56
N GLU A 197 -20.03 14.45 -8.61
CA GLU A 197 -19.66 13.80 -9.89
C GLU A 197 -18.51 12.78 -9.74
N ILE A 198 -17.50 13.10 -8.91
CA ILE A 198 -16.38 12.19 -8.65
C ILE A 198 -16.82 11.04 -7.75
N LEU A 199 -17.65 11.33 -6.74
CA LEU A 199 -18.23 10.33 -5.85
C LEU A 199 -19.04 9.30 -6.65
N ASP A 200 -19.99 9.78 -7.45
CA ASP A 200 -20.89 8.95 -8.25
C ASP A 200 -20.11 8.12 -9.26
N ALA A 201 -19.07 8.69 -9.90
CA ALA A 201 -18.21 7.95 -10.81
C ALA A 201 -17.45 6.80 -10.11
N ASN A 202 -16.87 7.05 -8.94
CA ASN A 202 -16.15 6.00 -8.20
C ASN A 202 -17.09 4.89 -7.71
N ILE A 203 -18.28 5.25 -7.20
CA ILE A 203 -19.30 4.28 -6.78
C ILE A 203 -19.81 3.48 -7.98
N THR A 204 -20.06 4.13 -9.11
CA THR A 204 -20.53 3.48 -10.35
C THR A 204 -19.48 2.49 -10.86
N ALA A 205 -18.20 2.89 -10.91
CA ALA A 205 -17.12 2.00 -11.31
C ALA A 205 -17.00 0.79 -10.36
N LEU A 206 -17.07 1.03 -9.03
CA LEU A 206 -17.07 -0.03 -8.01
C LEU A 206 -18.20 -1.04 -8.22
N LYS A 207 -19.44 -0.57 -8.35
CA LYS A 207 -20.61 -1.43 -8.58
C LYS A 207 -20.52 -2.18 -9.90
N THR A 208 -20.03 -1.51 -10.96
CA THR A 208 -19.85 -2.14 -12.28
C THR A 208 -18.88 -3.32 -12.18
N GLY A 209 -17.75 -3.15 -11.49
CA GLY A 209 -16.81 -4.25 -11.24
C GLY A 209 -17.43 -5.41 -10.48
N TYR A 210 -18.24 -5.12 -9.46
CA TYR A 210 -18.95 -6.15 -8.70
C TYR A 210 -19.96 -6.92 -9.58
N HIS A 211 -20.81 -6.20 -10.32
CA HIS A 211 -21.81 -6.80 -11.23
C HIS A 211 -21.18 -7.51 -12.43
N TYR A 212 -19.99 -7.11 -12.85
CA TYR A 212 -19.24 -7.82 -13.88
C TYR A 212 -18.96 -9.27 -13.45
N GLY A 213 -18.58 -9.50 -12.19
CA GLY A 213 -18.43 -10.85 -11.65
C GLY A 213 -19.75 -11.63 -11.56
N GLU A 214 -20.87 -10.94 -11.32
CA GLU A 214 -22.19 -11.57 -11.28
C GLU A 214 -22.67 -12.04 -12.66
N THR A 215 -22.43 -11.24 -13.69
CA THR A 215 -23.01 -11.45 -15.04
C THR A 215 -22.13 -12.29 -15.95
N THR A 216 -20.81 -12.25 -15.76
CA THR A 216 -19.88 -12.97 -16.64
C THR A 216 -19.82 -14.45 -16.25
N GLU A 217 -20.03 -15.35 -17.23
CA GLU A 217 -19.98 -16.81 -17.01
C GLU A 217 -18.55 -17.37 -16.94
N THR A 218 -17.54 -16.54 -17.19
CA THR A 218 -16.11 -16.90 -17.09
C THR A 218 -15.71 -17.34 -15.68
N PHE A 219 -16.49 -16.98 -14.66
CA PHE A 219 -16.16 -17.23 -13.26
C PHE A 219 -17.10 -18.26 -12.64
N THR A 220 -16.55 -19.42 -12.27
CA THR A 220 -17.30 -20.52 -11.64
C THR A 220 -17.26 -20.47 -10.12
N THR A 221 -16.17 -19.97 -9.53
CA THR A 221 -15.93 -20.04 -8.09
C THR A 221 -15.86 -18.67 -7.42
N ARG A 222 -16.56 -18.53 -6.28
CA ARG A 222 -16.35 -17.47 -5.29
C ARG A 222 -15.63 -18.05 -4.08
N TYR A 223 -14.82 -17.24 -3.43
CA TYR A 223 -14.08 -17.64 -2.24
C TYR A 223 -14.65 -16.97 -1.00
N ASN A 224 -14.65 -17.70 0.09
CA ASN A 224 -14.99 -17.21 1.41
C ASN A 224 -13.80 -17.45 2.35
N VAL A 225 -13.28 -16.37 2.93
CA VAL A 225 -12.26 -16.44 3.98
C VAL A 225 -12.96 -16.18 5.30
N LYS A 226 -12.89 -17.14 6.22
CA LYS A 226 -13.56 -17.03 7.52
C LYS A 226 -12.88 -15.97 8.39
N ALA A 227 -13.60 -15.51 9.41
CA ALA A 227 -13.01 -14.69 10.45
C ALA A 227 -11.92 -15.48 11.20
N ALA A 228 -10.84 -14.80 11.59
CA ALA A 228 -9.79 -15.37 12.42
C ALA A 228 -10.24 -15.45 13.89
N PRO A 229 -9.71 -16.40 14.68
CA PRO A 229 -9.97 -16.49 16.11
C PRO A 229 -9.24 -15.35 16.86
N LEU A 230 -9.78 -14.14 16.75
CA LEU A 230 -9.25 -12.94 17.40
C LEU A 230 -9.83 -12.79 18.82
N GLU A 231 -9.02 -12.31 19.76
CA GLU A 231 -9.51 -11.97 21.10
C GLU A 231 -10.57 -10.85 21.04
N LYS A 232 -11.51 -10.82 21.97
CA LYS A 232 -12.50 -9.74 22.00
C LYS A 232 -11.82 -8.43 22.41
N GLY A 233 -11.90 -7.40 21.58
CA GLY A 233 -11.27 -6.12 21.87
C GLY A 233 -11.52 -5.06 20.81
N ALA A 234 -10.96 -3.87 21.03
CA ALA A 234 -10.92 -2.81 20.05
C ALA A 234 -9.62 -2.94 19.25
N TYR A 235 -9.75 -3.15 17.94
CA TYR A 235 -8.63 -3.29 17.02
C TYR A 235 -8.34 -1.98 16.31
N ARG A 236 -7.06 -1.76 15.98
CA ARG A 236 -6.62 -0.64 15.15
C ARG A 236 -5.61 -1.18 14.14
N ASN A 237 -5.87 -0.92 12.86
CA ASN A 237 -4.86 -1.02 11.82
C ASN A 237 -3.83 0.11 12.02
N VAL A 238 -2.54 -0.22 12.03
CA VAL A 238 -1.47 0.73 12.29
C VAL A 238 -0.21 0.36 11.52
N MET A 239 0.42 1.36 10.89
CA MET A 239 1.72 1.21 10.24
C MET A 239 2.85 1.35 11.27
N GLY A 240 4.02 0.75 11.02
CA GLY A 240 5.15 0.78 11.97
C GLY A 240 5.57 2.18 12.42
N ASN A 241 5.71 3.13 11.49
CA ASN A 241 6.05 4.51 11.82
C ASN A 241 4.94 5.22 12.63
N GLU A 242 3.67 4.94 12.36
CA GLU A 242 2.56 5.50 13.15
C GLU A 242 2.52 4.91 14.56
N ALA A 243 2.81 3.62 14.71
CA ALA A 243 2.96 2.98 16.01
C ALA A 243 4.09 3.62 16.82
N LEU A 244 5.23 3.97 16.19
CA LEU A 244 6.32 4.70 16.84
C LEU A 244 5.88 6.10 17.30
N VAL A 245 5.15 6.85 16.46
CA VAL A 245 4.60 8.17 16.82
C VAL A 245 3.73 8.08 18.07
N ILE A 246 2.78 7.14 18.09
CA ILE A 246 1.89 6.90 19.25
C ILE A 246 2.71 6.46 20.47
N GLY A 247 3.70 5.60 20.27
CA GLY A 247 4.61 5.11 21.29
C GLY A 247 5.40 6.22 21.98
N PHE A 248 6.02 7.13 21.23
CA PHE A 248 6.78 8.24 21.79
C PHE A 248 5.92 9.21 22.57
N ILE A 249 4.74 9.56 22.04
CA ILE A 249 3.78 10.41 22.75
C ILE A 249 3.38 9.74 24.07
N THR A 250 3.06 8.44 24.03
CA THR A 250 2.69 7.67 25.22
C THR A 250 3.81 7.63 26.25
N ALA A 251 5.05 7.38 25.81
CA ALA A 251 6.22 7.34 26.67
C ALA A 251 6.47 8.70 27.35
N ALA A 252 6.46 9.79 26.58
CA ALA A 252 6.65 11.15 27.10
C ALA A 252 5.58 11.52 28.13
N ARG A 253 4.31 11.21 27.83
CA ARG A 253 3.18 11.43 28.74
C ARG A 253 3.30 10.62 30.04
N LYS A 254 3.73 9.36 29.97
CA LYS A 254 3.94 8.52 31.15
C LYS A 254 5.14 8.96 31.98
N ALA A 255 6.19 9.48 31.34
CA ALA A 255 7.36 10.03 32.00
C ALA A 255 7.11 11.43 32.60
N GLY A 256 6.02 12.10 32.21
CA GLY A 256 5.76 13.49 32.61
C GLY A 256 6.74 14.49 31.98
N LEU A 257 7.33 14.15 30.84
CA LEU A 257 8.33 14.96 30.14
C LEU A 257 7.77 15.47 28.81
N PRO A 258 8.16 16.69 28.37
CA PRO A 258 7.94 17.13 27.00
C PRO A 258 8.68 16.22 26.01
N LEU A 259 8.11 16.02 24.82
CA LEU A 259 8.74 15.23 23.74
C LEU A 259 9.46 16.17 22.77
N PHE A 260 10.75 15.95 22.55
CA PHE A 260 11.48 16.59 21.47
C PHE A 260 11.90 15.56 20.43
N TYR A 261 11.59 15.84 19.16
CA TYR A 261 11.99 15.03 18.02
C TYR A 261 12.77 15.87 16.99
N GLY A 262 14.08 15.63 16.89
CA GLY A 262 14.96 16.27 15.90
C GLY A 262 15.31 15.30 14.77
N SER A 263 15.05 15.64 13.51
CA SER A 263 15.40 14.75 12.37
C SER A 263 15.71 15.52 11.10
N TYR A 264 16.42 14.86 10.20
CA TYR A 264 16.52 15.25 8.80
C TYR A 264 15.66 14.30 7.95
N PRO A 265 14.93 14.78 6.91
CA PRO A 265 14.08 13.93 6.10
C PRO A 265 14.87 12.83 5.36
N ILE A 266 14.54 11.57 5.62
CA ILE A 266 15.12 10.40 4.96
C ILE A 266 14.10 9.28 4.88
N THR A 267 13.93 8.65 3.71
CA THR A 267 13.08 7.46 3.54
C THR A 267 13.74 6.25 4.22
N PRO A 268 13.01 5.44 5.01
CA PRO A 268 11.57 5.49 5.31
C PRO A 268 11.19 6.16 6.66
N ALA A 269 12.07 6.98 7.27
CA ALA A 269 11.86 7.53 8.62
C ALA A 269 11.06 8.86 8.67
N SER A 270 10.95 9.59 7.56
CA SER A 270 10.33 10.93 7.51
C SER A 270 8.89 10.99 8.05
N ASP A 271 8.12 9.91 7.93
CA ASP A 271 6.72 9.88 8.38
C ASP A 271 6.58 10.02 9.90
N ILE A 272 7.63 9.70 10.67
CA ILE A 272 7.62 9.92 12.12
C ILE A 272 7.54 11.42 12.42
N LEU A 273 8.30 12.26 11.68
CA LEU A 273 8.22 13.72 11.80
C LEU A 273 6.83 14.22 11.45
N HIS A 274 6.29 13.77 10.30
CA HIS A 274 4.97 14.16 9.83
C HIS A 274 3.87 13.81 10.83
N GLY A 275 3.95 12.61 11.43
CA GLY A 275 3.02 12.15 12.45
C GLY A 275 3.11 13.02 13.71
N LEU A 276 4.30 13.12 14.31
CA LEU A 276 4.52 13.90 15.54
C LEU A 276 4.14 15.38 15.40
N ALA A 277 4.36 15.99 14.23
CA ALA A 277 4.03 17.39 13.98
C ALA A 277 2.53 17.70 14.10
N ARG A 278 1.65 16.68 13.98
CA ARG A 278 0.19 16.82 14.17
C ARG A 278 -0.22 16.76 15.65
N TYR A 279 0.65 16.29 16.54
CA TYR A 279 0.37 16.02 17.95
C TYR A 279 1.00 17.04 18.91
N LYS A 280 1.23 18.29 18.48
CA LYS A 280 1.81 19.37 19.30
C LYS A 280 1.06 19.64 20.61
N HIS A 281 -0.24 19.36 20.66
CA HIS A 281 -1.08 19.50 21.85
C HIS A 281 -0.71 18.52 22.98
N PHE A 282 0.13 17.52 22.72
CA PHE A 282 0.72 16.63 23.72
C PHE A 282 2.13 17.09 24.18
N ASP A 283 2.46 18.38 24.03
CA ASP A 283 3.78 18.95 24.33
C ASP A 283 4.92 18.31 23.50
N VAL A 284 4.59 18.06 22.23
CA VAL A 284 5.52 17.53 21.23
C VAL A 284 6.12 18.68 20.44
N ARG A 285 7.46 18.73 20.39
CA ARG A 285 8.24 19.65 19.57
C ARG A 285 9.00 18.87 18.51
N THR A 286 8.71 19.14 17.25
CA THR A 286 9.43 18.59 16.11
C THR A 286 10.36 19.64 15.52
N PHE A 287 11.60 19.26 15.24
CA PHE A 287 12.60 20.09 14.58
C PHE A 287 13.12 19.38 13.33
N GLN A 288 12.88 19.99 12.17
CA GLN A 288 13.48 19.56 10.92
C GLN A 288 14.82 20.28 10.78
N ALA A 289 15.91 19.54 10.94
CA ALA A 289 17.25 20.07 10.81
C ALA A 289 17.69 20.16 9.33
N GLU A 290 18.80 20.84 9.11
CA GLU A 290 19.49 20.98 7.83
C GLU A 290 20.22 19.71 7.39
N ASP A 291 20.67 18.88 8.35
CA ASP A 291 21.34 17.59 8.13
C ASP A 291 21.19 16.66 9.36
N GLU A 292 21.69 15.44 9.25
CA GLU A 292 21.62 14.46 10.34
C GLU A 292 22.48 14.78 11.56
N ILE A 293 23.55 15.57 11.41
CA ILE A 293 24.45 15.98 12.50
C ILE A 293 23.71 17.01 13.37
N ALA A 294 23.17 18.06 12.76
CA ALA A 294 22.34 19.06 13.44
C ALA A 294 21.09 18.41 14.08
N ALA A 295 20.49 17.41 13.42
CA ALA A 295 19.36 16.67 13.98
C ALA A 295 19.70 15.94 15.29
N ILE A 296 20.84 15.24 15.39
CA ILE A 296 21.20 14.57 16.65
C ILE A 296 21.69 15.57 17.70
N CYS A 297 22.47 16.59 17.31
CA CYS A 297 22.95 17.60 18.23
C CYS A 297 21.80 18.40 18.89
N SER A 298 20.75 18.72 18.12
CA SER A 298 19.54 19.35 18.69
C SER A 298 18.81 18.44 19.67
N ALA A 299 18.72 17.13 19.39
CA ALA A 299 18.13 16.16 20.31
C ALA A 299 18.95 16.01 21.61
N ILE A 300 20.28 15.99 21.52
CA ILE A 300 21.17 16.00 22.69
C ILE A 300 20.95 17.26 23.54
N GLY A 301 20.84 18.43 22.90
CA GLY A 301 20.52 19.68 23.60
C GLY A 301 19.17 19.62 24.32
N ALA A 302 18.16 19.00 23.68
CA ALA A 302 16.85 18.79 24.31
C ALA A 302 16.91 17.81 25.51
N ALA A 303 17.71 16.75 25.41
CA ALA A 303 17.94 15.80 26.50
C ALA A 303 18.57 16.50 27.72
N TYR A 304 19.61 17.30 27.48
CA TYR A 304 20.25 18.12 28.51
C TYR A 304 19.26 19.11 29.16
N GLY A 305 18.33 19.65 28.38
CA GLY A 305 17.25 20.50 28.84
C GLY A 305 16.09 19.77 29.54
N GLY A 306 16.19 18.46 29.77
CA GLY A 306 15.18 17.68 30.49
C GLY A 306 13.99 17.20 29.66
N ASN A 307 14.10 17.15 28.33
CA ASN A 307 13.06 16.61 27.45
C ASN A 307 13.28 15.10 27.22
N LEU A 308 12.21 14.37 26.91
CA LEU A 308 12.36 13.07 26.27
C LEU A 308 12.84 13.33 24.82
N ALA A 309 14.13 13.12 24.58
CA ALA A 309 14.77 13.44 23.31
C ALA A 309 14.84 12.23 22.38
N VAL A 310 14.37 12.42 21.14
CA VAL A 310 14.34 11.41 20.10
C VAL A 310 14.89 11.98 18.80
N THR A 311 15.62 11.17 18.03
CA THR A 311 15.98 11.46 16.63
C THR A 311 15.70 10.25 15.77
N GLY A 312 15.17 10.45 14.55
CA GLY A 312 14.92 9.37 13.60
C GLY A 312 15.79 9.49 12.35
N THR A 313 16.17 8.35 11.79
CA THR A 313 17.05 8.24 10.62
C THR A 313 16.99 6.87 9.97
N SER A 314 17.84 6.63 8.97
CA SER A 314 18.14 5.32 8.38
C SER A 314 19.66 5.17 8.22
N GLY A 315 20.13 4.08 7.59
CA GLY A 315 21.55 3.70 7.51
C GLY A 315 22.54 4.85 7.23
N PRO A 316 22.39 5.63 6.13
CA PRO A 316 23.31 6.72 5.82
C PRO A 316 23.37 7.80 6.90
N GLY A 317 22.20 8.20 7.39
CA GLY A 317 22.09 9.23 8.41
C GLY A 317 22.57 8.76 9.79
N LEU A 318 22.42 7.47 10.10
CA LEU A 318 23.00 6.89 11.31
C LEU A 318 24.52 6.98 11.30
N ALA A 319 25.17 6.74 10.15
CA ALA A 319 26.62 6.86 10.03
C ALA A 319 27.10 8.29 10.35
N LEU A 320 26.38 9.31 9.87
CA LEU A 320 26.68 10.72 10.16
C LEU A 320 26.49 11.10 11.64
N LYS A 321 25.61 10.39 12.37
CA LYS A 321 25.32 10.65 13.78
C LYS A 321 26.37 10.10 14.75
N THR A 322 27.31 9.26 14.28
CA THR A 322 28.24 8.49 15.11
C THR A 322 29.06 9.34 16.09
N GLU A 323 29.56 10.50 15.65
CA GLU A 323 30.34 11.38 16.52
C GLU A 323 29.50 11.90 17.70
N ALA A 324 28.31 12.42 17.42
CA ALA A 324 27.40 12.95 18.43
C ALA A 324 26.82 11.84 19.33
N MET A 325 26.66 10.61 18.82
CA MET A 325 26.34 9.45 19.67
C MET A 325 27.41 9.23 20.75
N GLY A 326 28.69 9.37 20.38
CA GLY A 326 29.80 9.32 21.34
C GLY A 326 29.72 10.43 22.38
N LEU A 327 29.33 11.64 21.98
CA LEU A 327 29.09 12.76 22.91
C LEU A 327 27.95 12.46 23.91
N ALA A 328 26.82 11.97 23.42
CA ALA A 328 25.67 11.62 24.28
C ALA A 328 26.05 10.55 25.31
N LEU A 329 26.84 9.56 24.92
CA LEU A 329 27.37 8.53 25.81
C LEU A 329 28.31 9.13 26.86
N MET A 330 29.27 9.97 26.44
CA MET A 330 30.26 10.57 27.33
C MET A 330 29.64 11.49 28.39
N LEU A 331 28.50 12.12 28.07
CA LEU A 331 27.74 12.98 28.98
C LEU A 331 26.63 12.24 29.74
N GLU A 332 26.47 10.93 29.52
CA GLU A 332 25.42 10.09 30.11
C GLU A 332 24.00 10.65 29.87
N LEU A 333 23.76 11.24 28.71
CA LEU A 333 22.47 11.85 28.37
C LEU A 333 21.51 10.81 27.76
N PRO A 334 20.25 10.74 28.24
CA PRO A 334 19.26 9.83 27.67
C PRO A 334 18.83 10.31 26.28
N LEU A 335 19.06 9.47 25.27
CA LEU A 335 18.72 9.77 23.88
C LEU A 335 18.18 8.51 23.19
N VAL A 336 17.04 8.64 22.51
CA VAL A 336 16.49 7.57 21.66
C VAL A 336 16.81 7.86 20.20
N ILE A 337 17.41 6.89 19.51
CA ILE A 337 17.72 6.98 18.07
C ILE A 337 16.93 5.91 17.34
N CYS A 338 16.01 6.32 16.48
CA CYS A 338 15.22 5.41 15.64
C CYS A 338 15.95 5.16 14.32
N ASN A 339 16.58 4.01 14.19
CA ASN A 339 17.15 3.56 12.92
C ASN A 339 16.10 2.73 12.14
N ILE A 340 15.37 3.36 11.23
CA ILE A 340 14.45 2.66 10.34
C ILE A 340 15.27 2.12 9.16
N GLN A 341 15.72 0.88 9.30
CA GLN A 341 16.68 0.27 8.38
C GLN A 341 16.11 0.15 6.96
N ARG A 342 16.98 0.35 5.97
CA ARG A 342 16.71 0.14 4.53
C ARG A 342 17.91 -0.54 3.88
N GLY A 343 17.79 -0.98 2.62
CA GLY A 343 18.87 -1.66 1.93
C GLY A 343 20.14 -0.80 1.81
N GLY A 344 21.30 -1.36 2.16
CA GLY A 344 22.62 -0.72 2.04
C GLY A 344 23.58 -1.54 1.16
N PRO A 345 24.88 -1.16 1.07
CA PRO A 345 25.55 -0.03 1.71
C PRO A 345 25.36 1.31 0.96
N SER A 346 25.87 2.40 1.54
CA SER A 346 25.78 3.76 0.97
C SER A 346 24.32 4.16 0.72
N THR A 347 23.98 4.78 -0.41
CA THR A 347 22.59 5.08 -0.79
C THR A 347 21.72 3.83 -0.77
N GLY A 348 22.26 2.71 -1.26
CA GLY A 348 21.64 1.40 -1.28
C GLY A 348 20.31 1.37 -2.02
N LEU A 349 19.30 0.76 -1.39
CA LEU A 349 17.93 0.64 -1.88
C LEU A 349 17.01 1.43 -0.93
N PRO A 350 16.63 2.68 -1.28
CA PRO A 350 15.92 3.56 -0.36
C PRO A 350 14.47 3.18 -0.05
N THR A 351 13.83 2.39 -0.93
CA THR A 351 12.42 1.95 -0.87
C THR A 351 12.34 0.45 -0.79
#